data_AF-A0A7Y8LCN8-F1
#
_entry.id   AF-A0A7Y8LCN8-F1
#
_cell.length_a   1.000
_cell.length_b   1.000
_cell.length_c   1.000
_cell.angle_alpha   90.00
_cell.angle_beta   90.00
_cell.angle_gamma   90.00
#
_symmetry.space_group_name_H-M   'P 1'
#
loop_
_entity.id
_entity.type
_entity.pdbx_description
1 polymer ?
#
loop_
_entity_poly.entity_id
_entity_poly.type
_entity_poly.pdbx_seq_one_letter_code
_entity_poly.pdbx_strand_id
1 'polypeptide(L)' 'EQITVPTLIVQGERDECVPLHQSRRLHDALRGPKRLILLPDADHQFTRGDDFHQMTRSIADWLVTHL' A
#
# COMPACT_ATOMS: atom_id res chain seq x y z
N GLU A 1 1.44 18.34 12.46
CA GLU A 1 0.90 18.02 11.13
C GLU A 1 0.10 16.70 11.12
N GLN A 2 -1.06 16.68 10.45
CA GLN A 2 -1.90 15.49 10.27
C GLN A 2 -2.16 15.29 8.76
N ILE A 3 -2.01 14.06 8.26
CA ILE A 3 -2.32 13.73 6.85
C ILE A 3 -3.83 13.44 6.75
N THR A 4 -4.54 14.31 6.02
CA THR A 4 -6.00 14.22 5.78
C THR A 4 -6.37 13.97 4.32
N VAL A 5 -5.39 14.03 3.41
CA VAL A 5 -5.59 13.75 1.99
C VAL A 5 -5.79 12.25 1.73
N PRO A 6 -6.49 11.86 0.65
CA PRO A 6 -6.62 10.46 0.26
C PRO A 6 -5.26 9.75 0.15
N THR A 7 -5.09 8.64 0.87
CA THR A 7 -3.82 7.93 0.94
C THR A 7 -3.99 6.43 0.66
N LEU A 8 -3.22 5.90 -0.29
CA LEU A 8 -3.09 4.47 -0.54
C LEU A 8 -1.77 3.95 0.03
N ILE A 9 -1.81 2.79 0.69
CA ILE A 9 -0.64 2.02 1.12
C ILE A 9 -0.72 0.65 0.43
N VAL A 10 0.37 0.22 -0.21
CA VAL A 10 0.51 -1.13 -0.78
C VAL A 10 1.76 -1.76 -0.17
N GLN A 11 1.65 -2.99 0.33
CA GLN A 11 2.75 -3.71 1.00
C GLN A 11 2.71 -5.19 0.58
N GLY A 12 3.87 -5.78 0.34
CA GLY A 12 4.00 -7.23 0.26
C GLY A 12 3.98 -7.89 1.65
N GLU A 13 3.25 -9.00 1.83
CA GLU A 13 3.23 -9.70 3.12
C GLU A 13 4.52 -10.50 3.39
N ARG A 14 5.33 -10.74 2.35
CA ARG A 14 6.65 -11.37 2.47
C ARG A 14 7.79 -10.34 2.52
N ASP A 15 7.46 -9.07 2.76
CA ASP A 15 8.46 -8.00 2.93
C ASP A 15 9.41 -8.33 4.09
N GLU A 16 10.65 -8.60 3.72
CA GLU A 16 11.76 -8.98 4.57
C GLU A 16 12.50 -7.77 5.17
N CYS A 17 12.24 -6.57 4.63
CA CYS A 17 12.90 -5.33 5.01
C CYS A 17 12.07 -4.51 6.00
N VAL A 18 10.75 -4.44 5.78
CA VAL A 18 9.81 -3.59 6.52
C VAL A 18 8.73 -4.46 7.17
N PRO A 19 8.66 -4.51 8.51
CA PRO A 19 7.65 -5.29 9.21
C PRO A 19 6.22 -4.81 8.92
N LEU A 20 5.33 -5.74 8.59
CA LEU A 20 3.92 -5.50 8.25
C LEU A 20 3.15 -4.63 9.27
N HIS A 21 3.47 -4.74 10.56
CA HIS A 21 2.80 -3.98 11.61
C HIS A 21 3.03 -2.46 11.48
N GLN A 22 4.10 -2.01 10.82
CA GLN A 22 4.38 -0.59 10.60
C GLN A 22 3.37 0.03 9.62
N SER A 23 3.07 -0.66 8.51
CA SER A 23 2.07 -0.22 7.53
C SER A 23 0.66 -0.22 8.12
N ARG A 24 0.34 -1.18 9.01
CA ARG A 24 -0.91 -1.17 9.79
C ARG A 24 -0.99 0.04 10.73
N ARG A 25 0.09 0.31 11.49
CA ARG A 25 0.17 1.47 12.38
C ARG A 25 0.05 2.79 11.63
N LEU A 26 0.68 2.92 10.46
CA LEU A 26 0.54 4.10 9.60
C LEU A 26 -0.91 4.24 9.14
N HIS A 27 -1.51 3.18 8.61
CA HIS A 27 -2.91 3.18 8.19
C HIS A 27 -3.83 3.64 9.33
N ASP A 28 -3.66 3.14 10.54
CA ASP A 28 -4.49 3.51 11.69
C ASP A 28 -4.34 5.00 12.06
N ALA A 29 -3.13 5.56 11.93
CA ALA A 29 -2.85 6.97 12.22
C ALA A 29 -3.40 7.96 11.19
N LEU A 30 -3.66 7.53 9.94
CA LEU A 30 -4.20 8.39 8.89
C LEU A 30 -5.65 8.81 9.17
N ARG A 31 -5.99 10.08 8.88
CA ARG A 31 -7.30 10.66 9.19
C ARG A 31 -8.17 10.98 7.97
N GLY A 32 -7.61 10.89 6.77
CA GLY A 32 -8.35 11.01 5.52
C GLY A 32 -8.89 9.67 4.99
N PRO A 33 -9.52 9.67 3.80
CA PRO A 33 -9.79 8.46 3.04
C PRO A 33 -8.51 7.64 2.90
N LYS A 34 -8.57 6.36 3.25
CA LYS A 34 -7.39 5.52 3.34
C LYS A 34 -7.68 4.09 2.89
N ARG A 35 -6.66 3.46 2.33
CA ARG A 35 -6.70 2.04 1.96
C ARG A 35 -5.33 1.42 2.17
N LEU A 36 -5.31 0.23 2.78
CA LEU A 36 -4.14 -0.64 2.87
C LEU A 36 -4.41 -1.89 2.03
N ILE A 37 -3.52 -2.18 1.08
CA ILE A 37 -3.55 -3.39 0.25
C ILE A 37 -2.33 -4.22 0.61
N LEU A 38 -2.58 -5.48 0.95
CA LEU A 38 -1.55 -6.47 1.27
C LEU A 38 -1.49 -7.50 0.14
N LEU A 39 -0.31 -7.72 -0.42
CA LEU A 39 -0.05 -8.71 -1.46
C LEU A 39 0.59 -9.95 -0.84
N PRO A 40 -0.12 -11.09 -0.70
CA PRO A 40 0.31 -12.21 0.14
C PRO A 40 1.67 -12.82 -0.23
N ASP A 41 2.03 -12.78 -1.51
CA ASP A 41 3.24 -13.42 -2.02
C ASP A 41 4.35 -12.43 -2.40
N ALA A 42 4.07 -11.12 -2.33
CA ALA A 42 5.02 -10.10 -2.72
C ALA A 42 6.08 -9.86 -1.63
N ASP A 43 7.33 -9.73 -2.07
CA ASP A 43 8.47 -9.28 -1.28
C ASP A 43 8.53 -7.75 -1.21
N HIS A 44 9.59 -7.21 -0.59
CA HIS A 44 9.78 -5.76 -0.49
C HIS A 44 9.81 -5.04 -1.85
N GLN A 45 10.32 -5.72 -2.89
CA GLN A 45 10.58 -5.12 -4.20
C GLN A 45 9.47 -5.37 -5.22
N PHE A 46 8.46 -6.18 -4.86
CA PHE A 46 7.47 -6.70 -5.80
C PHE A 46 8.14 -7.42 -7.00
N THR A 47 9.15 -8.27 -6.73
CA THR A 47 10.02 -8.87 -7.75
C THR A 47 9.26 -9.71 -8.79
N ARG A 48 8.15 -10.32 -8.39
CA ARG A 48 7.28 -11.09 -9.30
C ARG A 48 6.46 -10.13 -10.14
N GLY A 49 6.46 -10.35 -11.46
CA GLY A 49 5.75 -9.48 -12.41
C GLY A 49 4.26 -9.29 -12.08
N ASP A 50 3.58 -10.34 -11.64
CA ASP A 50 2.16 -10.27 -11.25
C ASP A 50 1.94 -9.34 -10.04
N ASP A 51 2.82 -9.39 -9.04
CA ASP A 51 2.76 -8.55 -7.85
C ASP A 51 3.06 -7.09 -8.21
N PHE A 52 4.05 -6.85 -9.08
CA PHE A 52 4.34 -5.52 -9.62
C PHE A 52 3.14 -4.95 -10.41
N HIS A 53 2.53 -5.76 -11.27
CA HIS A 53 1.34 -5.36 -12.02
C HIS A 53 0.18 -5.02 -11.09
N GLN A 54 -0.07 -5.83 -10.06
CA GLN A 54 -1.13 -5.59 -9.10
C GLN A 54 -0.89 -4.32 -8.26
N MET A 55 0.35 -4.10 -7.82
CA MET A 55 0.76 -2.89 -7.11
C MET A 55 0.55 -1.64 -7.98
N THR A 56 1.02 -1.67 -9.23
CA THR A 56 0.91 -0.52 -10.14
C THR A 56 -0.54 -0.22 -10.51
N ARG A 57 -1.35 -1.26 -10.76
CA ARG A 57 -2.79 -1.13 -11.00
C ARG A 57 -3.51 -0.51 -9.82
N SER A 58 -3.17 -0.93 -8.60
CA SER A 58 -3.77 -0.37 -7.38
C SER A 58 -3.52 1.12 -7.24
N ILE A 59 -2.31 1.58 -7.59
CA ILE A 59 -1.95 2.99 -7.63
C ILE A 59 -2.79 3.71 -8.70
N ALA A 60 -2.84 3.20 -9.93
CA ALA A 60 -3.61 3.80 -11.01
C ALA A 60 -5.10 3.94 -10.67
N ASP A 61 -5.72 2.87 -10.16
CA ASP A 61 -7.13 2.87 -9.75
C ASP A 61 -7.41 3.89 -8.64
N TRP A 62 -6.49 4.04 -7.68
CA TRP A 62 -6.61 5.03 -6.62
C TRP A 62 -6.54 6.46 -7.14
N LEU A 63 -5.61 6.74 -8.06
CA LEU A 63 -5.46 8.04 -8.70
C LEU A 63 -6.71 8.41 -9.50
N VAL A 64 -7.24 7.51 -10.33
CA VAL A 64 -8.49 7.73 -11.09
C VAL A 64 -9.68 8.06 -10.16
N THR A 65 -9.68 7.52 -8.94
CA THR A 65 -10.79 7.73 -7.99
C THR A 65 -10.67 9.05 -7.21
N HIS A 66 -9.46 9.57 -7.01
CA HIS A 66 -9.19 10.66 -6.06
C HIS A 66 -8.45 11.88 -6.64
N LEU A 67 -8.07 11.85 -7.92
CA LEU A 67 -7.60 12.99 -8.71
C LEU A 67 -8.63 13.37 -9.77
#